data_AF-A0A838TRG1-F1
#
_entry.id   AF-A0A838TRG1-F1
#
_cell.length_a   1.000
_cell.length_b   1.000
_cell.length_c   1.000
_cell.angle_alpha   90.00
_cell.angle_beta   90.00
_cell.angle_gamma   90.00
#
_symmetry.space_group_name_H-M   'P 1'
#
loop_
_entity.id
_entity.type
_entity.pdbx_description
1 polymer ?
#
loop_
_entity_poly.entity_id
_entity_poly.type
_entity_poly.pdbx_seq_one_letter_code
_entity_poly.pdbx_strand_id
1 'polypeptide(L)'
;LAGAFIGFMFVFSLRRGSDWSIWMNDLYDWLINIFNPDKKVLQKKRRIKEKVFYKTGNQKPFIKRSNITQQRIDEILDKINQKGYHLLTEEEKSILKRAGEADI
;
A
#
# COMPACT_ATOMS: atom_id res chain seq x y z
N LEU A 1 -31.05 22.57 -28.49
CA LEU A 1 -31.74 21.46 -27.77
C LEU A 1 -30.86 20.24 -27.53
N ALA A 2 -30.20 19.67 -28.55
CA ALA A 2 -29.39 18.45 -28.41
C ALA A 2 -28.26 18.55 -27.36
N GLY A 3 -27.52 19.66 -27.31
CA GLY A 3 -26.41 19.82 -26.36
C GLY A 3 -26.84 19.88 -24.89
N ALA A 4 -27.99 20.49 -24.60
CA ALA A 4 -28.53 20.54 -23.24
C ALA A 4 -28.99 19.16 -22.75
N PHE A 5 -29.58 18.36 -23.65
CA PHE A 5 -29.96 16.97 -23.36
C PHE A 5 -28.74 16.08 -23.09
N ILE A 6 -27.70 16.19 -23.92
CA ILE A 6 -26.44 15.44 -23.75
C ILE A 6 -25.72 15.87 -22.47
N GLY A 7 -25.69 17.17 -22.15
CA GLY A 7 -25.12 17.68 -20.91
C GLY A 7 -25.85 17.18 -19.66
N PHE A 8 -27.18 17.12 -19.69
CA PHE A 8 -27.98 16.56 -18.60
C PHE A 8 -27.71 15.06 -18.40
N MET A 9 -27.69 14.28 -19.49
CA MET A 9 -27.34 12.85 -19.47
C MET A 9 -25.93 12.60 -18.93
N PHE A 10 -24.95 13.44 -19.29
CA PHE A 10 -23.58 13.37 -18.79
C PHE A 10 -23.50 13.57 -17.28
N VAL A 11 -24.13 14.63 -16.75
CA VAL A 11 -24.15 14.91 -15.30
C VAL A 11 -24.88 13.82 -14.52
N PHE A 12 -26.01 13.32 -15.04
CA PHE A 12 -26.75 12.22 -14.42
C PHE A 12 -25.91 10.94 -14.33
N SER A 13 -25.13 10.66 -15.36
CA SER A 13 -24.29 9.47 -15.40
C SER A 13 -23.07 9.54 -14.48
N LEU A 14 -22.41 10.70 -14.38
CA LEU A 14 -21.32 10.92 -13.44
C LEU A 14 -21.75 10.73 -11.98
N ARG A 15 -22.97 11.13 -11.63
CA ARG A 15 -23.54 10.91 -10.28
C ARG A 15 -23.77 9.43 -9.97
N ARG A 16 -23.88 8.57 -11.00
CA ARG A 16 -24.14 7.14 -10.85
C ARG A 16 -22.86 6.32 -10.61
N GLY A 17 -21.69 6.96 -10.59
CA GLY A 17 -20.41 6.33 -10.26
C GLY A 17 -19.94 5.27 -11.27
N SER A 18 -20.53 5.25 -12.47
CA SER A 18 -20.11 4.34 -13.53
C SER A 18 -18.90 4.94 -14.23
N ASP A 19 -17.85 4.13 -14.48
CA ASP A 19 -16.57 4.54 -15.08
C ASP A 19 -16.69 4.95 -16.56
N TRP A 20 -17.47 5.99 -16.83
CA TRP A 20 -17.74 6.55 -18.17
C TRP A 20 -16.51 7.21 -18.79
N SER A 21 -15.47 7.40 -18.00
CA SER A 21 -14.16 7.88 -18.42
C SER A 21 -13.61 7.07 -19.59
N ILE A 22 -13.85 5.76 -19.68
CA ILE A 22 -13.27 4.93 -20.74
C ILE A 22 -13.88 5.27 -22.10
N TRP A 23 -15.20 5.15 -22.25
CA TRP A 23 -15.90 5.46 -23.50
C TRP A 23 -15.74 6.93 -23.91
N MET A 24 -15.70 7.86 -22.94
CA MET A 24 -15.50 9.28 -23.24
C MET A 24 -14.09 9.56 -23.79
N ASN A 25 -13.05 8.92 -23.23
CA ASN A 25 -11.69 9.04 -23.78
C ASN A 25 -11.62 8.45 -25.19
N ASP A 26 -12.27 7.30 -25.44
CA ASP A 26 -12.32 6.70 -26.77
C ASP A 26 -13.05 7.59 -27.80
N LEU A 27 -14.15 8.23 -27.40
CA LEU A 27 -14.88 9.18 -28.24
C LEU A 27 -14.05 10.44 -28.52
N TYR A 28 -13.37 10.96 -27.50
CA TYR A 28 -12.48 12.11 -27.64
C TYR A 28 -11.33 11.80 -28.60
N ASP A 29 -10.66 10.66 -28.41
CA ASP A 29 -9.59 10.18 -29.28
C ASP A 29 -10.09 9.98 -30.72
N TRP A 30 -11.30 9.44 -30.90
CA TRP A 30 -11.90 9.33 -32.23
C TRP A 30 -12.12 10.70 -32.89
N LEU A 31 -12.72 11.66 -32.17
CA LEU A 31 -12.98 13.01 -32.69
C LEU A 31 -11.72 13.77 -33.10
N ILE A 32 -10.66 13.72 -32.28
CA ILE A 32 -9.41 14.44 -32.58
C ILE A 32 -8.64 13.82 -33.76
N ASN A 33 -8.76 12.50 -33.95
CA ASN A 33 -8.07 11.77 -35.02
C ASN A 33 -8.77 11.94 -36.38
N ILE A 34 -10.06 12.26 -36.42
CA ILE A 34 -10.79 12.57 -37.66
C ILE A 34 -10.15 13.76 -38.40
N PHE A 35 -9.59 14.72 -37.67
CA PHE A 35 -8.96 15.92 -38.25
C PHE A 35 -7.43 15.83 -38.34
N ASN A 36 -6.80 14.77 -37.82
CA ASN A 36 -5.33 14.59 -37.82
C ASN A 36 -4.93 13.11 -37.96
N PRO A 37 -4.88 12.57 -39.19
CA PRO A 37 -4.59 11.15 -39.45
C PRO A 37 -3.15 10.72 -39.12
N ASP A 38 -2.21 11.65 -38.94
CA ASP A 38 -0.78 11.34 -38.75
C ASP A 38 -0.39 11.00 -37.30
N LYS A 39 -1.31 11.13 -36.33
CA LYS A 39 -1.02 10.76 -34.94
C LYS A 39 -1.26 9.27 -34.74
N LYS A 40 -0.19 8.47 -34.81
CA LYS A 40 -0.18 7.09 -34.33
C LYS A 40 -0.67 7.09 -32.89
N VAL A 41 -1.90 6.60 -32.67
CA VAL A 41 -2.47 6.42 -31.35
C VAL A 41 -1.55 5.46 -30.60
N LEU A 42 -0.68 6.01 -29.76
CA LEU A 42 0.04 5.24 -28.78
C LEU A 42 -1.01 4.77 -27.77
N GLN A 43 -1.77 3.74 -28.14
CA GLN A 43 -2.61 2.95 -27.24
C GLN A 43 -1.70 2.21 -26.26
N LYS A 44 -0.92 2.94 -25.48
CA LYS A 44 -0.39 2.40 -24.25
C LYS A 44 -1.55 2.44 -23.30
N LYS A 45 -2.35 1.36 -23.34
CA LYS A 45 -3.31 0.97 -22.30
C LYS A 45 -2.70 1.42 -20.97
N ARG A 46 -3.15 2.56 -20.45
CA ARG A 46 -2.79 3.00 -19.11
C ARG A 46 -3.64 2.17 -18.17
N ARG A 47 -3.37 0.85 -18.16
CA ARG A 47 -3.26 0.12 -16.92
C ARG A 47 -2.10 0.78 -16.18
N ILE A 48 -2.36 1.95 -15.60
CA ILE A 48 -1.72 2.35 -14.37
C ILE A 48 -2.26 1.33 -13.37
N LYS A 49 -1.83 0.07 -13.50
CA LYS A 49 -1.76 -0.81 -12.36
C LYS A 49 -0.82 -0.03 -11.47
N GLU A 50 -1.38 0.54 -10.41
CA GLU A 50 -0.65 1.08 -9.28
C GLU A 50 0.51 0.12 -9.04
N LYS A 51 1.69 0.50 -9.51
CA LYS A 51 2.92 -0.11 -9.06
C LYS A 51 3.08 0.48 -7.67
N VAL A 52 2.34 -0.08 -6.71
CA VAL A 52 2.69 0.06 -5.32
C VAL A 52 4.11 -0.51 -5.24
N PHE A 53 5.09 0.38 -5.15
CA PHE A 53 6.51 0.04 -5.06
C PHE A 53 6.83 -0.72 -3.76
N TYR A 54 5.85 -0.81 -2.87
CA TYR A 54 5.95 -1.46 -1.57
C TYR A 54 5.03 -2.68 -1.53
N LYS A 55 5.54 -3.79 -1.01
CA LYS A 55 4.80 -5.05 -0.86
C LYS A 55 3.69 -4.88 0.20
N THR A 56 2.52 -4.40 -0.21
CA THR A 56 1.31 -4.33 0.64
C THR A 56 0.63 -5.70 0.86
N GLY A 57 1.32 -6.81 0.60
CA GLY A 57 0.79 -8.15 0.80
C GLY A 57 1.11 -8.70 2.19
N ASN A 58 0.09 -8.89 3.03
CA ASN A 58 0.08 -9.64 4.31
C ASN A 58 1.07 -9.24 5.42
N GLN A 59 1.83 -8.15 5.28
CA GLN A 59 2.73 -7.71 6.35
C GLN A 59 2.02 -6.71 7.26
N LYS A 60 2.00 -7.00 8.57
CA LYS A 60 1.43 -6.11 9.58
C LYS A 60 2.17 -4.76 9.53
N PRO A 61 1.46 -3.62 9.41
CA PRO A 61 2.06 -2.32 9.11
C PRO A 61 3.02 -1.78 10.18
N PHE A 62 2.95 -2.32 11.40
CA PHE A 62 3.89 -1.98 12.48
C PHE A 62 3.77 -3.03 13.59
N ILE A 63 4.89 -3.55 14.08
CA ILE A 63 4.92 -4.35 15.31
C ILE A 63 5.64 -3.51 16.35
N LYS A 64 4.89 -3.02 17.35
CA LYS A 64 5.47 -2.34 18.51
C LYS A 64 6.35 -3.36 19.26
N ARG A 65 7.65 -3.30 19.04
CA ARG A 65 8.63 -4.06 19.81
C ARG A 65 9.05 -3.20 20.99
N SER A 66 9.25 -3.81 22.15
CA SER A 66 9.92 -3.15 23.27
C SER A 66 11.33 -2.74 22.82
N ASN A 67 11.71 -1.51 23.15
CA ASN A 67 13.09 -1.06 22.99
C ASN A 67 13.97 -1.92 23.89
N ILE A 68 15.05 -2.46 23.32
CA ILE A 68 16.05 -3.21 24.07
C ILE A 68 16.89 -2.16 24.81
N THR A 69 16.74 -2.11 26.13
CA THR A 69 17.58 -1.27 27.00
C THR A 69 18.53 -2.18 27.79
N GLN A 70 19.74 -1.70 28.08
CA GLN A 70 20.71 -2.44 28.89
C GLN A 70 20.13 -2.82 30.26
N GLN A 71 19.45 -1.87 30.92
CA GLN A 71 18.75 -2.13 32.18
C GLN A 71 17.77 -3.30 32.11
N ARG A 72 17.04 -3.47 31.00
CA ARG A 72 16.09 -4.58 30.86
C ARG A 72 16.79 -5.91 30.64
N ILE A 73 17.97 -5.92 30.03
CA ILE A 73 18.80 -7.12 29.89
C ILE A 73 19.29 -7.54 31.28
N ASP A 74 19.81 -6.60 32.07
CA ASP A 74 20.30 -6.86 33.42
C ASP A 74 19.20 -7.43 34.33
N GLU A 75 18.00 -6.84 34.32
CA GLU A 75 16.83 -7.36 35.06
C GLU A 75 16.49 -8.82 34.67
N ILE A 76 16.63 -9.16 33.39
CA ILE A 76 16.37 -10.51 32.90
C ILE A 76 17.49 -11.47 33.36
N LEU A 77 18.75 -11.04 33.33
CA LEU A 77 19.89 -11.83 33.81
C LEU A 77 19.78 -12.11 35.31
N ASP A 78 19.36 -11.12 36.10
CA ASP A 78 19.09 -11.30 37.54
C ASP A 78 17.95 -12.30 37.79
N LYS A 79 16.89 -12.25 36.98
CA LYS A 79 15.77 -13.20 37.07
C LYS A 79 16.21 -14.62 36.74
N ILE A 80 17.10 -14.81 35.75
CA ILE A 80 17.72 -16.10 35.45
C ILE A 80 18.54 -16.58 36.64
N ASN A 81 19.36 -15.71 37.24
CA ASN A 81 20.21 -16.06 38.37
C ASN A 81 19.38 -16.51 39.59
N GLN A 82 18.26 -15.84 39.87
CA GLN A 82 17.42 -16.15 41.05
C GLN A 82 16.47 -17.33 40.85
N LYS A 83 15.84 -17.44 39.66
CA LYS A 83 14.71 -18.36 39.45
C LYS A 83 14.95 -19.35 38.31
N GLY A 84 15.94 -19.11 37.46
CA GLY A 84 16.28 -19.96 36.32
C GLY A 84 15.57 -19.56 35.02
N TYR A 85 16.19 -19.94 33.90
CA TYR A 85 15.77 -19.57 32.53
C TYR A 85 14.35 -20.00 32.14
N HIS A 86 13.86 -21.10 32.72
CA HIS A 86 12.54 -21.66 32.39
C HIS A 86 11.37 -20.74 32.79
N LEU A 87 11.58 -19.79 33.71
CA LEU A 87 10.58 -18.82 34.17
C LEU A 87 10.54 -17.52 33.37
N LEU A 88 11.30 -17.44 32.27
CA LEU A 88 11.24 -16.31 31.37
C LEU A 88 9.99 -16.35 30.49
N THR A 89 9.37 -15.20 30.30
CA THR A 89 8.29 -15.04 29.32
C THR A 89 8.86 -15.11 27.91
N GLU A 90 8.01 -15.42 26.92
CA GLU A 90 8.42 -15.46 25.52
C GLU A 90 8.98 -14.10 25.04
N GLU A 91 8.49 -13.00 25.60
CA GLU A 91 9.02 -11.67 25.34
C GLU A 91 10.45 -11.50 25.90
N GLU A 92 10.70 -11.90 27.15
CA GLU A 92 12.03 -11.83 27.78
C GLU A 92 13.07 -12.68 27.03
N LYS A 93 12.68 -13.90 26.61
CA LYS A 93 13.53 -14.77 25.77
C LYS A 93 13.86 -14.10 24.43
N SER A 94 12.88 -13.45 23.80
CA SER A 94 13.09 -12.73 22.54
C SER A 94 14.03 -11.53 22.69
N ILE A 95 14.08 -10.91 23.86
CA ILE A 95 14.99 -9.79 24.16
C ILE A 95 16.41 -10.32 24.29
N LEU A 96 16.63 -11.39 25.06
CA LEU A 96 17.95 -12.03 25.21
C LEU A 96 18.51 -12.51 23.87
N LYS A 97 17.69 -13.17 23.05
CA LYS A 97 18.11 -13.65 21.73
C LYS A 97 18.59 -12.50 20.84
N ARG A 98 17.83 -11.40 20.81
CA ARG A 98 18.18 -10.23 20.02
C ARG A 98 19.41 -9.49 20.55
N ALA A 99 19.59 -9.44 21.87
CA ALA A 99 20.78 -8.85 22.47
C ALA A 99 22.05 -9.63 22.05
N GLY A 100 22.01 -10.97 22.10
CA GLY A 100 23.12 -11.81 21.65
C GLY A 100 23.40 -11.76 20.14
N GLU A 101 22.39 -11.50 19.31
CA GLU A 101 22.55 -11.31 17.85
C GLU A 101 23.08 -9.91 17.48
N ALA A 102 22.92 -8.91 18.35
CA ALA A 102 23.32 -7.52 18.09
C ALA A 102 24.80 -7.22 18.45
N ASP A 103 25.43 -8.05 19.28
CA ASP A 103 26.84 -7.93 19.67
C ASP A 103 27.80 -8.73 18.75
N ILE A 104 27.33 -9.18 17.57
CA ILE A 104 28.13 -9.81 16.50
C ILE A 104 28.21 -8.90 15.28
#